data_AF-A0ABD0SPN1-F1
#
_entry.id   AF-A0ABD0SPN1-F1
#
_cell.length_a   1.000
_cell.length_b   1.000
_cell.length_c   1.000
_cell.angle_alpha   90.00
_cell.angle_beta   90.00
_cell.angle_gamma   90.00
#
_symmetry.space_group_name_H-M   'P 1'
#
loop_
_entity.id
_entity.type
_entity.pdbx_description
1 polymer ?
#
loop_
_entity_poly.entity_id
_entity_poly.type
_entity_poly.pdbx_seq_one_letter_code
_entity_poly.pdbx_strand_id
1 'polypeptide(L)'
;MGLTRPHWVEARNTLQSLLDVSNTTLQNDNELRQRAFVKQSEAQMYLPAEVGDYTDFYSSIHHATNVGIMFRSKENALMPNWKYIPVGYHGRSSSIVVSGTPIRRPYGQTLPVEGAEPHFGPCRLMDFELEMGCFVGGPPTALGERVTAQQAGERLFGFVLMNDWSARDIQKWEYVPLGPFTAKNLGTTISPWVVTIEALRPYLVDNYPQDPAPFAYLKHDDKFNFDIKLEVDLKPESSTKVSTICRSNYKFMYWTVKQQLAQQTVTGCNLRPGDMLGSGTISGDVSHAGHTIERRWRHLPVELQVHVLDGEAAAGAADRHGLQPASRGHAGLRDDQRRYTRLLRQHARTCLEGHQTNPPSQRRREEVHPRWRHGHSQRILRVGRRSPHRIRKVRGKTPPCYTF
;
A
#
# COMPACT_ATOMS: atom_id res chain seq x y z
N MET A 1 -8.54 3.27 14.86
CA MET A 1 -8.69 2.01 14.10
C MET A 1 -9.10 0.81 14.96
N GLY A 2 -8.61 0.65 16.20
CA GLY A 2 -8.91 -0.54 17.02
C GLY A 2 -10.35 -0.72 17.54
N LEU A 3 -11.19 0.33 17.49
CA LEU A 3 -12.64 0.18 17.70
C LEU A 3 -13.31 -0.52 16.51
N THR A 4 -14.57 -0.91 16.65
CA THR A 4 -15.32 -1.61 15.59
C THR A 4 -15.94 -0.66 14.56
N ARG A 5 -16.36 -1.21 13.41
CA ARG A 5 -17.01 -0.45 12.33
C ARG A 5 -18.18 0.44 12.79
N PRO A 6 -19.10 0.00 13.68
CA PRO A 6 -20.14 0.89 14.22
C PRO A 6 -19.61 2.20 14.81
N HIS A 7 -18.47 2.16 15.52
CA HIS A 7 -17.86 3.38 16.08
C HIS A 7 -17.28 4.29 14.99
N TRP A 8 -16.75 3.72 13.91
CA TRP A 8 -16.26 4.52 12.78
C TRP A 8 -17.42 5.20 12.04
N VAL A 9 -18.53 4.48 11.88
CA VAL A 9 -19.77 5.00 11.30
C VAL A 9 -20.36 6.09 12.18
N GLU A 10 -20.41 5.89 13.49
CA GLU A 10 -20.84 6.91 14.45
C GLU A 10 -19.97 8.17 14.36
N ALA A 11 -18.65 8.03 14.41
CA ALA A 11 -17.73 9.16 14.26
C ALA A 11 -17.93 9.90 12.93
N ARG A 12 -18.11 9.17 11.82
CA ARG A 12 -18.41 9.75 10.51
C ARG A 12 -19.73 10.52 10.52
N ASN A 13 -20.80 9.94 11.05
CA ASN A 13 -22.12 10.57 11.10
C ASN A 13 -22.11 11.82 11.97
N THR A 14 -21.43 11.77 13.12
CA THR A 14 -21.26 12.95 13.99
C THR A 14 -20.49 14.05 13.28
N LEU A 15 -19.38 13.73 12.61
CA LEU A 15 -18.62 14.72 11.84
C LEU A 15 -19.44 15.30 10.68
N GLN A 16 -20.18 14.48 9.95
CA GLN A 16 -21.07 14.95 8.89
C GLN A 16 -22.14 15.89 9.44
N SER A 17 -22.74 15.54 10.57
CA SER A 17 -23.74 16.39 11.24
C SER A 17 -23.14 17.72 11.68
N LEU A 18 -21.96 17.72 12.32
CA LEU A 18 -21.31 18.96 12.80
C LEU A 18 -20.80 19.86 11.67
N LEU A 19 -20.47 19.28 10.52
CA LEU A 19 -20.00 20.01 9.33
C LEU A 19 -21.14 20.38 8.36
N ASP A 20 -22.36 19.94 8.63
CA ASP A 20 -23.53 20.31 7.83
C ASP A 20 -23.85 21.80 8.00
N VAL A 21 -24.17 22.48 6.90
CA VAL A 21 -24.45 23.92 6.89
C VAL A 21 -25.69 24.31 7.71
N SER A 22 -26.57 23.35 8.00
CA SER A 22 -27.76 23.54 8.83
C SER A 22 -27.50 23.31 10.32
N ASN A 23 -26.38 22.69 10.70
CA ASN A 23 -26.05 22.43 12.09
C ASN A 23 -25.23 23.58 12.69
N THR A 24 -25.86 24.34 13.58
CA THR A 24 -25.26 25.52 14.18
C THR A 24 -24.32 25.21 15.35
N THR A 25 -24.25 23.96 15.82
CA THR A 25 -23.51 23.56 17.03
C THR A 25 -22.03 23.96 16.96
N LEU A 26 -21.33 23.56 15.89
CA LEU A 26 -19.92 23.96 15.68
C LEU A 26 -19.81 25.28 14.93
N GLN A 27 -20.80 25.61 14.09
CA GLN A 27 -20.77 26.82 13.25
C GLN A 27 -20.79 28.11 14.07
N ASN A 28 -21.61 28.16 15.13
CA ASN A 28 -21.83 29.35 15.95
C ASN A 28 -20.87 29.46 17.15
N ASP A 29 -20.16 28.38 17.48
CA ASP A 29 -19.10 28.42 18.49
C ASP A 29 -17.79 28.89 17.85
N ASN A 30 -17.63 30.22 17.76
CA ASN A 30 -16.46 30.83 17.13
C ASN A 30 -15.14 30.43 17.80
N GLU A 31 -15.13 30.32 19.14
CA GLU A 31 -13.93 29.98 19.90
C GLU A 31 -13.52 28.52 19.64
N LEU A 32 -14.48 27.60 19.73
CA LEU A 32 -14.22 26.19 19.42
C LEU A 32 -13.81 26.01 17.96
N ARG A 33 -14.48 26.68 17.01
CA ARG A 33 -14.15 26.59 15.59
C ARG A 33 -12.72 27.06 15.29
N GLN A 34 -12.28 28.16 15.89
CA GLN A 34 -10.91 28.64 15.72
C GLN A 34 -9.86 27.65 16.25
N ARG A 35 -10.17 26.93 17.33
CA ARG A 35 -9.27 25.91 17.90
C ARG A 35 -9.34 24.57 17.17
N ALA A 36 -10.49 24.22 16.58
CA ALA A 36 -10.75 22.92 15.98
C ALA A 36 -10.30 22.81 14.51
N PHE A 37 -10.32 23.92 13.75
CA PHE A 37 -9.89 23.92 12.35
C PHE A 37 -8.48 24.47 12.18
N VAL A 38 -7.65 23.72 11.47
CA VAL A 38 -6.32 24.14 11.04
C VAL A 38 -6.28 24.11 9.51
N LYS A 39 -5.69 25.13 8.89
CA LYS A 39 -5.50 25.10 7.43
C LYS A 39 -4.50 24.00 7.10
N GLN A 40 -4.81 23.20 6.09
CA GLN A 40 -3.91 22.11 5.66
C GLN A 40 -2.53 22.62 5.24
N SER A 41 -2.43 23.84 4.68
CA SER A 41 -1.16 24.49 4.32
C SER A 41 -0.29 24.86 5.53
N GLU A 42 -0.88 24.91 6.72
CA GLU A 42 -0.22 25.24 7.98
C GLU A 42 0.04 23.97 8.82
N ALA A 43 -0.35 22.80 8.32
CA ALA A 43 -0.24 21.52 9.01
C ALA A 43 0.89 20.66 8.43
N GLN A 44 1.55 19.89 9.30
CA GLN A 44 2.46 18.82 8.91
C GLN A 44 1.73 17.48 9.02
N MET A 45 1.73 16.71 7.93
CA MET A 45 1.17 15.37 7.92
C MET A 45 2.19 14.34 8.41
N TYR A 46 1.70 13.28 9.03
CA TYR A 46 2.49 12.15 9.53
C TYR A 46 1.89 10.83 9.01
N LEU A 47 2.55 9.71 9.31
CA LEU A 47 1.96 8.39 9.11
C LEU A 47 0.63 8.29 9.91
N PRO A 48 -0.46 7.81 9.31
CA PRO A 48 -1.77 7.81 9.94
C PRO A 48 -1.97 6.70 10.99
N ALA A 49 -1.04 5.74 11.07
CA ALA A 49 -1.02 4.67 12.05
C ALA A 49 0.40 4.18 12.27
N GLU A 50 0.66 3.61 13.45
CA GLU A 50 1.80 2.72 13.65
C GLU A 50 1.50 1.40 12.94
N VAL A 51 2.24 1.11 11.88
CA VAL A 51 2.05 -0.14 11.11
C VAL A 51 2.76 -1.27 11.83
N GLY A 52 1.99 -2.18 12.42
CA GLY A 52 2.53 -3.39 13.04
C GLY A 52 3.17 -4.29 11.98
N ASP A 53 2.34 -4.94 11.18
CA ASP A 53 2.76 -5.71 10.01
C ASP A 53 2.26 -5.09 8.70
N TYR A 54 3.08 -5.23 7.67
CA TYR A 54 2.75 -4.89 6.29
C TYR A 54 2.86 -6.16 5.44
N THR A 55 1.77 -6.51 4.77
CA THR A 55 1.73 -7.57 3.77
C THR A 55 1.47 -6.94 2.42
N ASP A 56 2.25 -7.33 1.42
CA ASP A 56 2.09 -6.87 0.06
C ASP A 56 1.56 -8.00 -0.81
N PHE A 57 0.41 -7.79 -1.45
CA PHE A 57 -0.22 -8.80 -2.31
C PHE A 57 0.23 -8.66 -3.76
N TYR A 58 -0.23 -9.57 -4.61
CA TYR A 58 0.11 -9.60 -6.02
C TYR A 58 -1.15 -9.81 -6.87
N SER A 59 -2.16 -8.95 -6.67
CA SER A 59 -3.56 -9.25 -7.01
C SER A 59 -4.08 -8.69 -8.33
N SER A 60 -3.27 -7.97 -9.12
CA SER A 60 -3.64 -7.56 -10.48
C SER A 60 -3.27 -8.66 -11.48
N ILE A 61 -4.26 -9.18 -12.21
CA ILE A 61 -4.02 -10.23 -13.22
C ILE A 61 -3.21 -9.70 -14.40
N HIS A 62 -3.42 -8.43 -14.78
CA HIS A 62 -2.69 -7.79 -15.86
C HIS A 62 -1.22 -7.64 -15.49
N HIS A 63 -0.95 -7.15 -14.28
CA HIS A 63 0.42 -7.03 -13.78
C HIS A 63 1.12 -8.39 -13.71
N ALA A 64 0.45 -9.37 -13.09
CA ALA A 64 0.99 -10.72 -12.96
C ALA A 64 1.33 -11.36 -14.30
N THR A 65 0.47 -11.15 -15.30
CA THR A 65 0.67 -11.61 -16.67
C THR A 65 1.84 -10.89 -17.35
N ASN A 66 1.93 -9.57 -17.24
CA ASN A 66 3.00 -8.79 -17.84
C ASN A 66 4.38 -9.17 -17.31
N VAL A 67 4.53 -9.23 -15.99
CA VAL A 67 5.76 -9.69 -15.33
C VAL A 67 6.06 -11.13 -15.74
N GLY A 68 5.06 -12.00 -15.74
CA GLY A 68 5.20 -13.37 -16.20
C GLY A 68 5.75 -13.50 -17.61
N ILE A 69 5.23 -12.72 -18.56
CA ILE A 69 5.71 -12.68 -19.95
C ILE A 69 7.18 -12.23 -20.00
N MET A 70 7.55 -11.22 -19.22
CA MET A 70 8.92 -10.67 -19.22
C MET A 70 9.97 -11.64 -18.66
N PHE A 71 9.60 -12.44 -17.65
CA PHE A 71 10.54 -13.32 -16.95
C PHE A 71 10.46 -14.80 -17.38
N ARG A 72 9.35 -15.23 -17.99
CA ARG A 72 9.12 -16.61 -18.42
C ARG A 72 8.76 -16.67 -19.90
N SER A 73 7.48 -16.85 -20.22
CA SER A 73 6.95 -16.85 -21.57
C SER A 73 5.47 -16.46 -21.54
N LYS A 74 4.87 -16.24 -22.71
CA LYS A 74 3.45 -15.90 -22.82
C LYS A 74 2.54 -17.04 -22.36
N GLU A 75 2.94 -18.28 -22.62
CA GLU A 75 2.22 -19.50 -22.27
C GLU A 75 2.29 -19.80 -20.77
N ASN A 76 3.37 -19.35 -20.10
CA ASN A 76 3.64 -19.59 -18.68
C ASN A 76 3.62 -18.29 -17.86
N ALA A 77 2.82 -17.31 -18.29
CA ALA A 77 2.80 -15.98 -17.69
C ALA A 77 2.32 -16.03 -16.24
N LEU A 78 1.25 -16.76 -15.94
CA LEU A 78 0.77 -16.94 -14.56
C LEU A 78 1.28 -18.25 -13.97
N MET A 79 1.75 -18.19 -12.72
CA MET A 79 2.05 -19.40 -11.97
C MET A 79 0.75 -20.16 -11.64
N PRO A 80 0.77 -21.50 -11.54
CA PRO A 80 -0.45 -22.30 -11.40
C PRO A 80 -1.32 -21.93 -10.19
N ASN A 81 -0.72 -21.43 -9.11
CA ASN A 81 -1.40 -21.05 -7.88
C ASN A 81 -2.10 -19.69 -7.94
N TRP A 82 -1.71 -18.80 -8.86
CA TRP A 82 -2.07 -17.37 -8.81
C TRP A 82 -3.59 -17.12 -8.87
N LYS A 83 -4.31 -17.94 -9.65
CA LYS A 83 -5.77 -17.87 -9.78
C LYS A 83 -6.53 -18.59 -8.66
N TYR A 84 -5.85 -19.30 -7.76
CA TYR A 84 -6.46 -20.03 -6.65
C TYR A 84 -6.27 -19.36 -5.29
N ILE A 85 -5.20 -18.60 -5.12
CA ILE A 85 -4.88 -17.87 -3.89
C ILE A 85 -4.43 -16.44 -4.22
N PRO A 86 -4.84 -15.42 -3.45
CA PRO A 86 -4.23 -14.11 -3.54
C PRO A 86 -2.82 -14.19 -2.95
N VAL A 87 -1.84 -14.41 -3.83
CA VAL A 87 -0.42 -14.49 -3.46
C VAL A 87 0.01 -13.17 -2.82
N GLY A 88 0.80 -13.26 -1.76
CA GLY A 88 1.41 -12.11 -1.09
C GLY A 88 2.64 -12.51 -0.30
N TYR A 89 3.39 -11.52 0.16
CA TYR A 89 4.59 -11.69 0.98
C TYR A 89 4.63 -10.66 2.10
N HIS A 90 5.40 -10.94 3.15
CA HIS A 90 5.60 -9.99 4.24
C HIS A 90 6.52 -8.86 3.76
N GLY A 91 5.98 -7.64 3.73
CA GLY A 91 6.72 -6.41 3.48
C GLY A 91 7.46 -5.93 4.73
N ARG A 92 8.07 -4.75 4.65
CA ARG A 92 8.83 -4.17 5.76
C ARG A 92 8.14 -2.95 6.36
N SER A 93 7.52 -3.10 7.52
CA SER A 93 6.80 -2.01 8.20
C SER A 93 7.70 -0.81 8.55
N SER A 94 8.94 -1.04 8.98
CA SER A 94 9.83 0.02 9.47
C SER A 94 10.27 1.03 8.39
N SER A 95 10.09 0.69 7.11
CA SER A 95 10.46 1.53 5.97
C SER A 95 9.23 2.12 5.27
N ILE A 96 8.05 2.02 5.88
CA ILE A 96 6.87 2.77 5.43
C ILE A 96 7.02 4.22 5.85
N VAL A 97 6.92 5.13 4.89
CA VAL A 97 7.09 6.57 5.10
C VAL A 97 5.92 7.34 4.52
N VAL A 98 5.64 8.50 5.11
CA VAL A 98 4.58 9.40 4.62
C VAL A 98 5.02 10.11 3.33
N SER A 99 4.06 10.38 2.45
CA SER A 99 4.24 11.20 1.25
C SER A 99 5.10 12.44 1.51
N GLY A 100 6.01 12.75 0.57
CA GLY A 100 7.00 13.82 0.68
C GLY A 100 8.33 13.42 1.30
N THR A 101 8.43 12.22 1.89
CA THR A 101 9.71 11.70 2.39
C THR A 101 10.63 11.30 1.22
N PRO A 102 11.86 11.85 1.11
CA PRO A 102 12.78 11.48 0.05
C PRO A 102 13.25 10.01 0.15
N ILE A 103 13.27 9.29 -0.97
CA ILE A 103 13.78 7.91 -1.05
C ILE A 103 15.16 7.90 -1.68
N ARG A 104 16.13 7.33 -0.96
CA ARG A 104 17.51 7.19 -1.45
C ARG A 104 17.60 5.97 -2.37
N ARG A 105 18.21 6.14 -3.54
CA ARG A 105 18.59 5.02 -4.42
C ARG A 105 19.44 4.01 -3.64
N PRO A 106 19.03 2.73 -3.56
CA PRO A 106 19.72 1.75 -2.74
C PRO A 106 21.02 1.28 -3.42
N TYR A 107 21.95 0.82 -2.58
CA TYR A 107 23.07 -0.01 -3.01
C TYR A 107 22.70 -1.48 -2.79
N GLY A 108 23.19 -2.36 -3.63
CA GLY A 108 22.96 -3.80 -3.46
C GLY A 108 23.77 -4.63 -4.44
N GLN A 109 23.64 -5.95 -4.28
CA GLN A 109 24.21 -6.91 -5.22
C GLN A 109 23.29 -7.07 -6.42
N THR A 110 23.90 -7.15 -7.60
CA THR A 110 23.20 -7.34 -8.88
C THR A 110 23.95 -8.38 -9.71
N LEU A 111 23.25 -9.08 -10.59
CA LEU A 111 23.87 -9.96 -11.59
C LEU A 111 23.47 -9.49 -13.01
N PRO A 112 24.18 -8.50 -13.59
CA PRO A 112 23.83 -7.94 -14.89
C PRO A 112 24.03 -8.92 -16.05
N VAL A 113 25.04 -9.79 -15.93
CA VAL A 113 25.40 -10.82 -16.91
C VAL A 113 25.22 -12.18 -16.25
N GLU A 114 24.35 -13.01 -16.82
CA GLU A 114 24.09 -14.35 -16.31
C GLU A 114 25.37 -15.22 -16.37
N GLY A 115 25.69 -15.91 -15.29
CA GLY A 115 26.90 -16.73 -15.16
C GLY A 115 28.18 -15.96 -14.83
N ALA A 116 28.15 -14.62 -14.70
CA ALA A 116 29.28 -13.83 -14.21
C ALA A 116 29.30 -13.71 -12.67
N GLU A 117 30.35 -13.09 -12.12
CA GLU A 117 30.39 -12.72 -10.71
C GLU A 117 29.39 -11.57 -10.41
N PRO A 118 28.70 -11.59 -9.25
CA PRO A 118 27.79 -10.52 -8.88
C PRO A 118 28.53 -9.21 -8.61
N HIS A 119 27.89 -8.10 -8.92
CA HIS A 119 28.42 -6.75 -8.74
C HIS A 119 27.69 -6.01 -7.61
N PHE A 120 28.44 -5.44 -6.67
CA PHE A 120 27.90 -4.55 -5.63
C PHE A 120 28.01 -3.09 -6.06
N GLY A 121 26.91 -2.34 -5.98
CA GLY A 121 26.90 -0.91 -6.30
C GLY A 121 25.50 -0.30 -6.27
N PRO A 122 25.33 0.93 -6.80
CA PRO A 122 24.03 1.57 -6.85
C PRO A 122 23.08 0.80 -7.79
N CYS A 123 21.83 0.65 -7.37
CA CYS A 123 20.73 0.14 -8.19
C CYS A 123 20.65 0.95 -9.50
N ARG A 124 20.55 0.24 -10.63
CA ARG A 124 20.44 0.79 -11.99
C ARG A 124 19.01 0.80 -12.49
N LEU A 125 18.15 -0.08 -11.95
CA LEU A 125 16.75 -0.26 -12.36
C LEU A 125 15.80 0.06 -11.19
N MET A 126 15.75 1.34 -10.81
CA MET A 126 14.81 1.84 -9.80
C MET A 126 13.43 2.03 -10.42
N ASP A 127 12.39 1.58 -9.73
CA ASP A 127 11.01 1.56 -10.21
C ASP A 127 10.03 2.01 -9.11
N PHE A 128 8.84 2.44 -9.54
CA PHE A 128 7.68 2.63 -8.67
C PHE A 128 6.73 1.45 -8.85
N GLU A 129 5.84 1.24 -7.88
CA GLU A 129 4.69 0.35 -8.04
C GLU A 129 3.43 1.09 -7.62
N LEU A 130 2.52 1.33 -8.57
CA LEU A 130 1.25 1.98 -8.28
C LEU A 130 0.35 1.04 -7.48
N GLU A 131 0.10 1.36 -6.22
CA GLU A 131 -0.69 0.52 -5.32
C GLU A 131 -1.70 1.31 -4.50
N MET A 132 -2.60 0.58 -3.84
CA MET A 132 -3.36 1.10 -2.70
C MET A 132 -3.11 0.22 -1.48
N GLY A 133 -2.85 0.85 -0.34
CA GLY A 133 -2.76 0.18 0.95
C GLY A 133 -4.09 0.24 1.67
N CYS A 134 -4.53 -0.86 2.29
CA CYS A 134 -5.71 -0.89 3.15
C CYS A 134 -5.31 -1.13 4.61
N PHE A 135 -5.81 -0.29 5.51
CA PHE A 135 -5.59 -0.45 6.95
C PHE A 135 -6.60 -1.42 7.56
N VAL A 136 -6.09 -2.35 8.35
CA VAL A 136 -6.89 -3.24 9.17
C VAL A 136 -7.39 -2.48 10.40
N GLY A 137 -8.69 -2.62 10.69
CA GLY A 137 -9.33 -2.08 11.88
C GLY A 137 -9.95 -3.17 12.75
N GLY A 138 -10.57 -2.76 13.85
CA GLY A 138 -11.23 -3.62 14.82
C GLY A 138 -10.27 -4.15 15.89
N PRO A 139 -10.81 -4.79 16.95
CA PRO A 139 -10.00 -5.38 18.00
C PRO A 139 -9.04 -6.45 17.45
N PRO A 140 -7.83 -6.65 17.98
CA PRO A 140 -6.93 -7.70 17.51
C PRO A 140 -7.61 -9.08 17.51
N THR A 141 -7.30 -9.93 16.53
CA THR A 141 -7.70 -11.35 16.59
C THR A 141 -6.65 -12.15 17.36
N ALA A 142 -7.05 -13.29 17.92
CA ALA A 142 -6.09 -14.21 18.54
C ALA A 142 -5.33 -15.00 17.47
N LEU A 143 -4.10 -15.44 17.79
CA LEU A 143 -3.37 -16.38 16.95
C LEU A 143 -4.17 -17.69 16.84
N GLY A 144 -4.36 -18.17 15.61
CA GLY A 144 -5.20 -19.32 15.30
C GLY A 144 -6.62 -18.97 14.83
N GLU A 145 -7.08 -17.74 15.08
CA GLU A 145 -8.39 -17.26 14.61
C GLU A 145 -8.33 -16.86 13.14
N ARG A 146 -9.37 -17.26 12.39
CA ARG A 146 -9.50 -17.00 10.96
C ARG A 146 -10.61 -15.98 10.71
N VAL A 147 -10.44 -15.16 9.69
CA VAL A 147 -11.48 -14.25 9.19
C VAL A 147 -11.84 -14.69 7.77
N THR A 148 -13.10 -14.99 7.50
CA THR A 148 -13.53 -15.35 6.13
C THR A 148 -13.66 -14.10 5.25
N ALA A 149 -13.69 -14.28 3.93
CA ALA A 149 -13.90 -13.15 3.02
C ALA A 149 -15.24 -12.45 3.31
N GLN A 150 -16.30 -13.17 3.67
CA GLN A 150 -17.58 -12.59 4.06
C GLN A 150 -17.45 -11.64 5.27
N GLN A 151 -16.66 -12.01 6.28
CA GLN A 151 -16.46 -11.23 7.51
C GLN A 151 -15.44 -10.09 7.35
N ALA A 152 -14.54 -10.19 6.37
CA ALA A 152 -13.41 -9.27 6.21
C ALA A 152 -13.83 -7.79 6.07
N GLY A 153 -15.01 -7.49 5.51
CA GLY A 153 -15.48 -6.11 5.35
C GLY A 153 -15.56 -5.32 6.66
N GLU A 154 -15.83 -5.99 7.78
CA GLU A 154 -15.89 -5.37 9.12
C GLU A 154 -14.50 -5.10 9.72
N ARG A 155 -13.44 -5.60 9.06
CA ARG A 155 -12.03 -5.50 9.47
C ARG A 155 -11.23 -4.52 8.62
N LEU A 156 -11.83 -3.93 7.60
CA LEU A 156 -11.16 -3.00 6.68
C LEU A 156 -11.57 -1.57 7.02
N PHE A 157 -10.62 -0.79 7.54
CA PHE A 157 -10.88 0.57 8.00
C PHE A 157 -10.97 1.55 6.83
N GLY A 158 -9.98 1.53 5.94
CA GLY A 158 -9.91 2.45 4.81
C GLY A 158 -8.62 2.33 4.02
N PHE A 159 -8.56 3.05 2.92
CA PHE A 159 -7.46 3.00 1.97
C PHE A 159 -6.57 4.24 2.01
N VAL A 160 -5.32 4.04 1.60
CA VAL A 160 -4.34 5.05 1.24
C VAL A 160 -3.79 4.73 -0.16
N LEU A 161 -3.26 5.74 -0.85
CA LEU A 161 -2.37 5.49 -1.98
C LEU A 161 -1.05 4.92 -1.45
N MET A 162 -0.45 4.01 -2.20
CA MET A 162 0.83 3.41 -1.86
C MET A 162 1.75 3.37 -3.09
N ASN A 163 3.03 3.64 -2.87
CA ASN A 163 4.10 3.39 -3.83
C ASN A 163 5.12 2.46 -3.19
N ASP A 164 5.18 1.23 -3.69
CA ASP A 164 6.17 0.25 -3.23
C ASP A 164 7.45 0.33 -4.07
N TRP A 165 8.38 1.17 -3.62
CA TRP A 165 9.59 1.45 -4.36
C TRP A 165 10.44 0.20 -4.53
N SER A 166 10.92 0.00 -5.75
CA SER A 166 11.48 -1.29 -6.14
C SER A 166 12.81 -1.14 -6.87
N ALA A 167 13.83 -1.88 -6.44
CA ALA A 167 15.12 -2.00 -7.14
C ALA A 167 15.18 -3.30 -7.95
N ARG A 168 14.76 -3.26 -9.22
CA ARG A 168 14.48 -4.46 -10.03
C ARG A 168 15.69 -5.34 -10.32
N ASP A 169 16.86 -4.73 -10.47
CA ASP A 169 18.12 -5.44 -10.69
C ASP A 169 18.61 -6.17 -9.45
N ILE A 170 18.43 -5.56 -8.27
CA ILE A 170 18.65 -6.23 -6.98
C ILE A 170 17.62 -7.36 -6.81
N GLN A 171 16.34 -7.07 -7.08
CA GLN A 171 15.23 -8.02 -6.93
C GLN A 171 15.48 -9.29 -7.74
N LYS A 172 15.85 -9.14 -9.02
CA LYS A 172 16.11 -10.27 -9.93
C LYS A 172 17.20 -11.20 -9.39
N TRP A 173 18.22 -10.66 -8.72
CA TRP A 173 19.31 -11.44 -8.15
C TRP A 173 18.93 -12.13 -6.84
N GLU A 174 18.18 -11.45 -5.96
CA GLU A 174 17.93 -11.96 -4.59
C GLU A 174 16.68 -12.84 -4.44
N TYR A 175 15.68 -12.72 -5.32
CA TYR A 175 14.33 -13.20 -5.00
C TYR A 175 14.14 -14.72 -5.02
N VAL A 176 15.06 -15.49 -5.61
CA VAL A 176 14.96 -16.94 -5.67
C VAL A 176 15.74 -17.56 -4.50
N PRO A 177 15.12 -18.43 -3.67
CA PRO A 177 13.72 -18.90 -3.71
C PRO A 177 12.78 -18.15 -2.75
N LEU A 178 13.28 -17.18 -1.97
CA LEU A 178 12.61 -16.69 -0.76
C LEU A 178 11.69 -15.47 -0.98
N GLY A 179 11.60 -14.98 -2.21
CA GLY A 179 10.85 -13.77 -2.55
C GLY A 179 11.67 -12.49 -2.39
N PRO A 180 11.07 -11.33 -2.72
CA PRO A 180 11.74 -10.04 -2.65
C PRO A 180 12.10 -9.65 -1.21
N PHE A 181 13.23 -8.96 -1.02
CA PHE A 181 13.70 -8.54 0.29
C PHE A 181 14.33 -7.13 0.27
N THR A 182 15.64 -7.01 0.01
CA THR A 182 16.33 -5.70 0.03
C THR A 182 15.95 -4.81 -1.14
N ALA A 183 15.42 -5.40 -2.20
CA ALA A 183 14.89 -4.68 -3.34
C ALA A 183 13.56 -3.96 -3.07
N LYS A 184 12.93 -4.18 -1.91
CA LYS A 184 11.66 -3.57 -1.49
C LYS A 184 11.77 -2.79 -0.18
N ASN A 185 12.57 -3.30 0.77
CA ASN A 185 12.72 -2.67 2.09
C ASN A 185 13.48 -1.32 2.09
N LEU A 186 13.88 -0.81 0.92
CA LEU A 186 14.47 0.53 0.76
C LEU A 186 13.50 1.67 1.09
N GLY A 187 12.19 1.43 1.00
CA GLY A 187 11.16 2.41 1.27
C GLY A 187 9.84 2.09 0.60
N THR A 188 8.74 2.24 1.33
CA THR A 188 7.37 2.18 0.79
C THR A 188 6.68 3.48 1.20
N THR A 189 6.13 4.24 0.25
CA THR A 189 5.49 5.53 0.55
C THR A 189 3.98 5.39 0.59
N ILE A 190 3.31 5.97 1.59
CA ILE A 190 1.85 6.06 1.63
C ILE A 190 1.33 7.49 1.73
N SER A 191 0.14 7.75 1.17
CA SER A 191 -0.57 9.01 1.39
C SER A 191 -1.02 9.13 2.85
N PRO A 192 -1.05 10.33 3.44
CA PRO A 192 -1.32 10.49 4.87
C PRO A 192 -2.81 10.41 5.25
N TRP A 193 -3.73 10.61 4.31
CA TRP A 193 -5.16 10.59 4.59
C TRP A 193 -5.76 9.22 4.30
N VAL A 194 -6.27 8.56 5.34
CA VAL A 194 -6.96 7.28 5.20
C VAL A 194 -8.42 7.52 4.80
N VAL A 195 -8.78 7.16 3.58
CA VAL A 195 -10.15 7.25 3.08
C VAL A 195 -10.92 6.03 3.55
N THR A 196 -11.86 6.23 4.48
CA THR A 196 -12.66 5.14 5.07
C THR A 196 -13.44 4.36 4.00
N ILE A 197 -13.64 3.05 4.21
CA ILE A 197 -14.50 2.22 3.32
C ILE A 197 -15.90 2.83 3.16
N GLU A 198 -16.45 3.40 4.24
CA GLU A 198 -17.76 4.06 4.21
C GLU A 198 -17.83 5.24 3.23
N ALA A 199 -16.73 5.99 3.07
CA ALA A 199 -16.65 7.07 2.08
C ALA A 199 -16.54 6.56 0.64
N LEU A 200 -16.06 5.31 0.46
CA LEU A 200 -15.86 4.69 -0.85
C LEU A 200 -17.07 3.86 -1.31
N ARG A 201 -18.07 3.63 -0.45
CA ARG A 201 -19.30 2.89 -0.82
C ARG A 201 -19.98 3.39 -2.10
N PRO A 202 -20.08 4.71 -2.37
CA PRO A 202 -20.69 5.19 -3.62
C PRO A 202 -19.94 4.79 -4.90
N TYR A 203 -18.71 4.30 -4.78
CA TYR A 203 -17.84 3.90 -5.89
C TYR A 203 -17.70 2.38 -6.02
N LEU A 204 -18.52 1.62 -5.29
CA LEU A 204 -18.54 0.16 -5.40
C LEU A 204 -18.95 -0.28 -6.81
N VAL A 205 -18.18 -1.20 -7.37
CA VAL A 205 -18.43 -1.86 -8.65
C VAL A 205 -18.40 -3.38 -8.48
N ASP A 206 -18.82 -4.11 -9.51
CA ASP A 206 -18.79 -5.57 -9.49
C ASP A 206 -17.35 -6.08 -9.29
N ASN A 207 -17.22 -7.19 -8.57
CA ASN A 207 -15.94 -7.85 -8.37
C ASN A 207 -15.44 -8.37 -9.73
N TYR A 208 -14.11 -8.40 -9.90
CA TYR A 208 -13.52 -8.90 -11.14
C TYR A 208 -13.93 -10.37 -11.36
N PRO A 209 -14.35 -10.78 -12.57
CA PRO A 209 -14.75 -12.16 -12.84
C PRO A 209 -13.62 -13.16 -12.56
N GLN A 210 -13.90 -14.17 -11.74
CA GLN A 210 -12.89 -15.17 -11.33
C GLN A 210 -13.20 -16.53 -11.97
N ASP A 211 -12.25 -16.98 -12.80
CA ASP A 211 -12.21 -18.34 -13.36
C ASP A 211 -10.81 -18.95 -13.13
N PRO A 212 -10.70 -20.06 -12.38
CA PRO A 212 -11.79 -20.85 -11.77
C PRO A 212 -12.48 -20.14 -10.59
N ALA A 213 -13.65 -20.66 -10.20
CA ALA A 213 -14.35 -20.18 -9.02
C ALA A 213 -13.49 -20.40 -7.74
N PRO A 214 -13.34 -19.37 -6.87
CA PRO A 214 -12.55 -19.50 -5.64
C PRO A 214 -13.10 -20.56 -4.67
N PHE A 215 -12.25 -21.05 -3.78
CA PHE A 215 -12.69 -21.87 -2.65
C PHE A 215 -13.61 -21.10 -1.70
N ALA A 216 -14.46 -21.83 -0.95
CA ALA A 216 -15.54 -21.25 -0.14
C ALA A 216 -15.08 -20.15 0.83
N TYR A 217 -13.90 -20.26 1.45
CA TYR A 217 -13.40 -19.25 2.40
C TYR A 217 -13.04 -17.90 1.76
N LEU A 218 -12.80 -17.88 0.44
CA LEU A 218 -12.54 -16.69 -0.37
C LEU A 218 -13.80 -16.15 -1.07
N LYS A 219 -14.95 -16.82 -0.95
CA LYS A 219 -16.18 -16.36 -1.59
C LYS A 219 -16.86 -15.27 -0.77
N HIS A 220 -17.37 -14.26 -1.45
CA HIS A 220 -18.28 -13.26 -0.92
C HIS A 220 -19.18 -12.74 -2.05
N ASP A 221 -20.46 -12.47 -1.76
CA ASP A 221 -21.47 -12.17 -2.79
C ASP A 221 -21.67 -10.66 -3.00
N ASP A 222 -21.20 -9.84 -2.06
CA ASP A 222 -21.30 -8.39 -2.13
C ASP A 222 -20.22 -7.79 -3.05
N LYS A 223 -20.58 -6.68 -3.70
CA LYS A 223 -19.63 -5.82 -4.41
C LYS A 223 -18.60 -5.29 -3.41
N PHE A 224 -17.32 -5.55 -3.67
CA PHE A 224 -16.22 -5.04 -2.86
C PHE A 224 -14.99 -4.73 -3.71
N ASN A 225 -15.26 -4.18 -4.89
CA ASN A 225 -14.28 -3.58 -5.78
C ASN A 225 -14.67 -2.11 -6.00
N PHE A 226 -13.73 -1.25 -6.37
CA PHE A 226 -13.95 0.20 -6.35
C PHE A 226 -13.51 0.86 -7.66
N ASP A 227 -14.36 1.72 -8.22
CA ASP A 227 -13.97 2.61 -9.32
C ASP A 227 -13.17 3.80 -8.76
N ILE A 228 -11.86 3.58 -8.61
CA ILE A 228 -10.91 4.58 -8.14
C ILE A 228 -9.90 4.77 -9.27
N LYS A 229 -10.04 5.89 -9.99
CA LYS A 229 -9.12 6.27 -11.06
C LYS A 229 -7.80 6.72 -10.47
N LEU A 230 -6.71 6.14 -10.94
CA LEU A 230 -5.36 6.37 -10.43
C LEU A 230 -4.45 6.92 -11.54
N GLU A 231 -3.56 7.83 -11.17
CA GLU A 231 -2.53 8.37 -12.07
C GLU A 231 -1.18 8.42 -11.39
N VAL A 232 -0.12 8.28 -12.19
CA VAL A 232 1.25 8.54 -11.77
C VAL A 232 1.87 9.59 -12.67
N ASP A 233 2.31 10.67 -12.04
CA ASP A 233 3.03 11.77 -12.64
C ASP A 233 4.53 11.65 -12.31
N LEU A 234 5.35 11.99 -13.29
CA LEU A 234 6.81 12.04 -13.17
C LEU A 234 7.31 13.44 -13.50
N LYS A 235 8.17 13.97 -12.63
CA LYS A 235 8.83 15.26 -12.84
C LYS A 235 10.34 15.10 -12.64
N PRO A 236 11.14 15.21 -13.72
CA PRO A 236 12.59 15.28 -13.59
C PRO A 236 13.01 16.56 -12.84
N GLU A 237 14.02 16.46 -11.97
CA GLU A 237 14.57 17.61 -11.22
C GLU A 237 14.96 18.80 -12.13
N SER A 238 15.54 18.49 -13.30
CA SER A 238 15.96 19.49 -14.28
C SER A 238 14.81 20.09 -15.10
N SER A 239 13.55 19.72 -14.82
CA SER A 239 12.38 20.07 -15.62
C SER A 239 11.26 20.64 -14.76
N THR A 240 10.67 21.74 -15.21
CA THR A 240 9.41 22.25 -14.64
C THR A 240 8.19 21.48 -15.16
N LYS A 241 8.35 20.72 -16.25
CA LYS A 241 7.28 19.92 -16.86
C LYS A 241 7.08 18.62 -16.09
N VAL A 242 5.83 18.42 -15.67
CA VAL A 242 5.30 17.15 -15.16
C VAL A 242 4.70 16.37 -16.32
N SER A 243 4.92 15.05 -16.36
CA SER A 243 4.31 14.16 -17.36
C SER A 243 3.57 13.02 -16.68
N THR A 244 2.31 12.80 -17.05
CA THR A 244 1.58 11.60 -16.60
C THR A 244 2.08 10.37 -17.32
N ILE A 245 2.70 9.47 -16.57
CA ILE A 245 3.32 8.25 -17.06
C ILE A 245 2.49 7.00 -16.77
N CYS A 246 1.42 7.09 -16.01
CA CYS A 246 0.47 6.00 -15.81
C CYS A 246 -0.94 6.57 -15.57
N ARG A 247 -1.93 5.91 -16.17
CA ARG A 247 -3.34 6.01 -15.77
C ARG A 247 -3.80 4.58 -15.54
N SER A 248 -4.52 4.32 -14.47
CA SER A 248 -5.04 2.99 -14.13
C SER A 248 -6.31 3.13 -13.29
N ASN A 249 -6.85 2.02 -12.79
CA ASN A 249 -8.00 2.00 -11.92
C ASN A 249 -7.97 0.82 -10.96
N TYR A 250 -8.33 1.05 -9.69
CA TYR A 250 -8.40 -0.02 -8.69
C TYR A 250 -9.38 -1.15 -9.08
N LYS A 251 -10.40 -0.87 -9.91
CA LYS A 251 -11.35 -1.89 -10.34
C LYS A 251 -10.75 -3.04 -11.15
N PHE A 252 -9.51 -2.92 -11.62
CA PHE A 252 -8.80 -3.98 -12.34
C PHE A 252 -8.21 -5.06 -11.43
N MET A 253 -8.29 -4.92 -10.11
CA MET A 253 -7.81 -5.92 -9.16
C MET A 253 -8.65 -7.21 -9.25
N TYR A 254 -7.99 -8.34 -9.47
CA TYR A 254 -8.63 -9.65 -9.62
C TYR A 254 -9.10 -10.21 -8.29
N TRP A 255 -8.26 -10.09 -7.26
CA TRP A 255 -8.60 -10.45 -5.89
C TRP A 255 -9.02 -9.20 -5.12
N THR A 256 -10.16 -9.27 -4.42
CA THR A 256 -10.61 -8.18 -3.56
C THR A 256 -9.80 -8.12 -2.28
N VAL A 257 -9.77 -6.97 -1.63
CA VAL A 257 -9.11 -6.83 -0.32
C VAL A 257 -9.75 -7.70 0.78
N LYS A 258 -11.04 -8.06 0.63
CA LYS A 258 -11.71 -9.04 1.50
C LYS A 258 -11.07 -10.42 1.37
N GLN A 259 -10.77 -10.83 0.14
CA GLN A 259 -10.10 -12.10 -0.16
C GLN A 259 -8.65 -12.10 0.31
N GLN A 260 -7.93 -10.98 0.13
CA GLN A 260 -6.57 -10.80 0.64
C GLN A 260 -6.49 -11.00 2.16
N LEU A 261 -7.34 -10.31 2.92
CA LEU A 261 -7.39 -10.46 4.38
C LEU A 261 -7.79 -11.88 4.79
N ALA A 262 -8.76 -12.49 4.10
CA ALA A 262 -9.17 -13.86 4.38
C ALA A 262 -8.04 -14.87 4.14
N GLN A 263 -7.30 -14.73 3.05
CA GLN A 263 -6.12 -15.54 2.77
C GLN A 263 -5.05 -15.37 3.84
N GLN A 264 -4.75 -14.13 4.25
CA GLN A 264 -3.72 -13.87 5.25
C GLN A 264 -3.99 -14.59 6.57
N THR A 265 -5.26 -14.66 6.98
CA THR A 265 -5.64 -15.27 8.26
C THR A 265 -5.96 -16.77 8.18
N VAL A 266 -6.00 -17.37 6.99
CA VAL A 266 -6.52 -18.75 6.82
C VAL A 266 -5.72 -19.81 7.59
N THR A 267 -4.43 -19.58 7.82
CA THR A 267 -3.56 -20.46 8.61
C THR A 267 -3.49 -20.08 10.09
N GLY A 268 -4.24 -19.06 10.51
CA GLY A 268 -4.30 -18.56 11.88
C GLY A 268 -3.40 -17.35 12.17
N CYS A 269 -2.87 -16.67 11.15
CA CYS A 269 -2.18 -15.38 11.36
C CYS A 269 -3.13 -14.38 12.02
N ASN A 270 -2.73 -13.79 13.14
CA ASN A 270 -3.52 -12.80 13.85
C ASN A 270 -3.45 -11.44 13.17
N LEU A 271 -4.54 -10.68 13.27
CA LEU A 271 -4.64 -9.31 12.77
C LEU A 271 -4.53 -8.32 13.93
N ARG A 272 -3.87 -7.19 13.69
CA ARG A 272 -3.82 -6.05 14.62
C ARG A 272 -4.36 -4.79 13.95
N PRO A 273 -5.05 -3.91 14.70
CA PRO A 273 -5.45 -2.63 14.15
C PRO A 273 -4.23 -1.80 13.78
N GLY A 274 -4.22 -1.26 12.56
CA GLY A 274 -3.08 -0.54 12.00
C GLY A 274 -2.17 -1.40 11.11
N ASP A 275 -2.34 -2.73 11.08
CA ASP A 275 -1.69 -3.56 10.05
C ASP A 275 -2.15 -3.10 8.66
N MET A 276 -1.26 -3.23 7.67
CA MET A 276 -1.48 -2.71 6.32
C MET A 276 -1.40 -3.83 5.27
N LEU A 277 -2.36 -3.82 4.34
CA LEU A 277 -2.44 -4.74 3.21
C LEU A 277 -2.21 -3.94 1.92
N GLY A 278 -1.07 -4.14 1.27
CA GLY A 278 -0.76 -3.63 -0.07
C GLY A 278 -1.52 -4.42 -1.14
N SER A 279 -2.05 -3.75 -2.14
CA SER A 279 -2.89 -4.39 -3.16
C SER A 279 -2.11 -5.34 -4.09
N GLY A 280 -0.82 -5.10 -4.24
CA GLY A 280 -0.04 -5.45 -5.42
C GLY A 280 -0.22 -4.42 -6.52
N THR A 281 0.77 -4.32 -7.40
CA THR A 281 0.80 -3.29 -8.45
C THR A 281 -0.45 -3.32 -9.33
N ILE A 282 -1.07 -2.15 -9.49
CA ILE A 282 -2.37 -1.98 -10.16
C ILE A 282 -2.15 -1.67 -11.65
N SER A 283 -2.13 -2.71 -12.47
CA SER A 283 -2.17 -2.61 -13.93
C SER A 283 -3.55 -2.94 -14.49
N GLY A 284 -3.94 -2.25 -15.57
CA GLY A 284 -5.11 -2.59 -16.41
C GLY A 284 -4.69 -3.07 -17.81
N ASP A 285 -5.63 -3.04 -18.76
CA ASP A 285 -5.34 -3.35 -20.18
C ASP A 285 -4.24 -2.45 -20.75
N VAL A 286 -3.52 -2.94 -21.78
CA VAL A 286 -2.20 -2.52 -22.35
C VAL A 286 -1.80 -1.03 -22.26
N SER A 287 -2.74 -0.08 -22.23
CA SER A 287 -2.48 1.35 -21.98
C SER A 287 -2.28 1.75 -20.49
N HIS A 288 -2.56 0.87 -19.53
CA HIS A 288 -2.64 1.13 -18.09
C HIS A 288 -1.58 0.37 -17.27
N ALA A 289 -0.34 0.36 -17.75
CA ALA A 289 0.78 -0.26 -17.03
C ALA A 289 1.09 0.45 -15.69
N GLY A 290 1.12 -0.32 -14.59
CA GLY A 290 1.22 0.15 -13.20
C GLY A 290 2.64 0.40 -12.68
N HIS A 291 3.67 0.17 -13.50
CA HIS A 291 5.09 0.47 -13.19
C HIS A 291 5.94 0.67 -14.46
N THR A 292 7.20 1.07 -14.33
CA THR A 292 8.03 1.44 -15.50
C THR A 292 8.52 0.27 -16.33
N ILE A 293 8.84 -0.88 -15.72
CA ILE A 293 9.37 -2.02 -16.49
C ILE A 293 8.33 -2.57 -17.50
N GLU A 294 7.03 -2.46 -17.20
CA GLU A 294 5.93 -2.71 -18.14
C GLU A 294 5.92 -1.73 -19.32
N ARG A 295 6.32 -0.48 -19.10
CA ARG A 295 6.40 0.58 -20.11
C ARG A 295 7.76 0.67 -20.82
N ARG A 296 8.71 -0.23 -20.52
CA ARG A 296 10.09 -0.28 -21.06
C ARG A 296 10.98 0.92 -20.71
N TRP A 297 10.70 1.67 -19.65
CA TRP A 297 11.59 2.75 -19.20
C TRP A 297 12.65 2.18 -18.25
N ARG A 298 13.94 2.31 -18.59
CA ARG A 298 15.05 1.75 -17.80
C ARG A 298 15.66 2.72 -16.79
N HIS A 299 15.34 4.01 -16.85
CA HIS A 299 15.94 5.04 -16.00
C HIS A 299 14.90 6.11 -15.60
N LEU A 300 14.62 6.23 -14.30
CA LEU A 300 13.79 7.30 -13.73
C LEU A 300 14.65 8.34 -12.99
N PRO A 301 14.58 9.64 -13.36
CA PRO A 301 14.99 10.75 -12.50
C PRO A 301 13.92 11.07 -11.43
N VAL A 302 14.34 11.70 -10.33
CA VAL A 302 13.69 11.65 -9.01
C VAL A 302 12.63 12.74 -8.82
N GLU A 303 11.35 12.40 -8.99
CA GLU A 303 10.16 12.86 -8.22
C GLU A 303 8.90 12.20 -8.83
N LEU A 304 8.21 11.34 -8.07
CA LEU A 304 6.98 10.65 -8.52
C LEU A 304 5.82 11.06 -7.63
N GLN A 305 4.71 11.44 -8.26
CA GLN A 305 3.47 11.80 -7.57
C GLN A 305 2.34 10.89 -8.04
N VAL A 306 1.57 10.36 -7.09
CA VAL A 306 0.40 9.51 -7.38
C VAL A 306 -0.86 10.29 -7.03
N HIS A 307 -1.84 10.29 -7.93
CA HIS A 307 -3.07 11.08 -7.78
C HIS A 307 -4.32 10.25 -8.07
N VAL A 308 -5.47 10.73 -7.57
CA VAL A 308 -6.80 10.22 -7.91
C VAL A 308 -7.50 11.20 -8.86
N LEU A 309 -8.13 10.69 -9.92
CA LEU A 309 -8.88 11.51 -10.90
C LEU A 309 -10.37 11.65 -10.58
N ASP A 310 -10.93 12.79 -11.00
CA ASP A 310 -12.38 13.02 -11.03
C ASP A 310 -13.08 12.13 -12.09
N GLY A 311 -14.33 11.79 -11.81
CA GLY A 311 -15.25 11.07 -12.71
C GLY A 311 -15.42 11.67 -14.11
N GLU A 312 -15.15 12.97 -14.32
CA GLU A 312 -15.54 13.69 -15.55
C GLU A 312 -14.44 13.84 -16.63
N ALA A 313 -13.14 13.59 -16.36
CA ALA A 313 -12.08 13.93 -17.32
C ALA A 313 -11.86 12.94 -18.48
N ALA A 314 -12.63 11.84 -18.57
CA ALA A 314 -12.43 10.81 -19.60
C ALA A 314 -13.28 11.01 -20.87
N ALA A 315 -14.14 12.05 -20.93
CA ALA A 315 -15.05 12.28 -22.06
C ALA A 315 -14.59 13.40 -23.03
N GLY A 316 -13.30 13.77 -22.99
CA GLY A 316 -12.76 14.90 -23.77
C GLY A 316 -11.74 14.52 -24.84
N ALA A 317 -11.97 13.45 -25.60
CA ALA A 317 -11.16 13.15 -26.80
C ALA A 317 -11.92 12.36 -27.89
N ALA A 318 -13.24 12.21 -27.78
CA ALA A 318 -14.09 11.65 -28.81
C ALA A 318 -15.26 12.61 -29.07
N ASP A 319 -15.64 12.74 -30.34
CA ASP A 319 -16.77 13.52 -30.88
C ASP A 319 -16.59 15.03 -31.02
N ARG A 320 -15.82 15.42 -32.05
CA ARG A 320 -16.27 16.48 -32.97
C ARG A 320 -17.18 15.85 -34.02
N HIS A 321 -18.48 15.74 -33.75
CA HIS A 321 -19.55 15.97 -34.72
C HIS A 321 -20.85 16.09 -33.92
N GLY A 322 -21.55 17.21 -34.14
CA GLY A 322 -22.56 17.72 -33.23
C GLY A 322 -23.80 16.85 -33.08
N LEU A 323 -24.38 16.92 -31.88
CA LEU A 323 -25.81 17.11 -31.61
C LEU A 323 -25.99 17.21 -30.08
N GLN A 324 -26.66 18.26 -29.63
CA GLN A 324 -27.28 18.40 -28.31
C GLN A 324 -28.75 18.79 -28.56
N PRO A 325 -29.68 18.71 -27.57
CA PRO A 325 -29.66 17.96 -26.30
C PRO A 325 -31.03 17.28 -25.99
N ALA A 326 -31.11 16.45 -24.93
CA ALA A 326 -32.33 16.35 -24.11
C ALA A 326 -32.04 15.82 -22.68
N SER A 327 -32.69 16.48 -21.73
CA SER A 327 -32.54 16.47 -20.27
C SER A 327 -33.22 15.31 -19.53
N ARG A 328 -32.69 14.92 -18.35
CA ARG A 328 -33.31 15.04 -17.00
C ARG A 328 -32.70 14.04 -16.01
N GLY A 329 -32.40 14.52 -14.79
CA GLY A 329 -32.31 13.67 -13.60
C GLY A 329 -31.03 13.79 -12.77
N HIS A 330 -31.21 14.17 -11.50
CA HIS A 330 -30.32 13.92 -10.35
C HIS A 330 -29.03 14.76 -10.25
N ALA A 331 -29.21 16.00 -9.78
CA ALA A 331 -28.12 16.94 -9.44
C ALA A 331 -27.50 16.76 -8.05
N GLY A 332 -27.93 15.79 -7.24
CA GLY A 332 -27.47 15.65 -5.84
C GLY A 332 -26.17 14.85 -5.64
N LEU A 333 -25.82 13.93 -6.55
CA LEU A 333 -24.65 13.04 -6.38
C LEU A 333 -23.34 13.60 -6.99
N ARG A 334 -23.43 14.68 -7.76
CA ARG A 334 -22.32 15.21 -8.58
C ARG A 334 -21.34 16.12 -7.81
N ASP A 335 -21.75 16.68 -6.67
CA ASP A 335 -20.92 17.65 -5.93
C ASP A 335 -20.02 17.03 -4.87
N ASP A 336 -20.39 15.88 -4.30
CA ASP A 336 -19.56 15.16 -3.32
C ASP A 336 -18.29 14.58 -3.97
N GLN A 337 -18.39 14.10 -5.21
CA GLN A 337 -17.24 13.67 -6.02
C GLN A 337 -16.22 14.79 -6.21
N ARG A 338 -16.66 16.03 -6.50
CA ARG A 338 -15.76 17.17 -6.72
C ARG A 338 -14.99 17.57 -5.45
N ARG A 339 -15.57 17.39 -4.26
CA ARG A 339 -14.96 17.80 -2.99
C ARG A 339 -13.91 16.82 -2.49
N TYR A 340 -14.18 15.52 -2.57
CA TYR A 340 -13.24 14.48 -2.11
C TYR A 340 -11.98 14.38 -3.00
N THR A 341 -12.14 14.46 -4.33
CA THR A 341 -10.98 14.44 -5.24
C THR A 341 -10.18 15.74 -5.19
N ARG A 342 -10.81 16.90 -4.90
CA ARG A 342 -10.07 18.16 -4.66
C ARG A 342 -9.14 18.07 -3.46
N LEU A 343 -9.56 17.44 -2.37
CA LEU A 343 -8.73 17.22 -1.18
C LEU A 343 -7.49 16.36 -1.50
N LEU A 344 -7.67 15.31 -2.31
CA LEU A 344 -6.56 14.44 -2.74
C LEU A 344 -5.64 15.14 -3.76
N ARG A 345 -6.17 15.99 -4.65
CA ARG A 345 -5.39 16.78 -5.62
C ARG A 345 -4.63 17.94 -4.99
N GLN A 346 -5.21 18.63 -3.99
CA GLN A 346 -4.57 19.77 -3.34
C GLN A 346 -3.31 19.33 -2.57
N HIS A 347 -3.33 18.12 -2.00
CA HIS A 347 -2.20 17.55 -1.26
C HIS A 347 -0.96 17.33 -2.12
N ALA A 348 -1.13 16.94 -3.39
CA ALA A 348 0.01 16.72 -4.28
C ALA A 348 0.58 18.03 -4.85
N ARG A 349 -0.20 19.12 -4.88
CA ARG A 349 0.30 20.46 -5.25
C ARG A 349 1.05 21.16 -4.10
N THR A 350 0.60 21.03 -2.84
CA THR A 350 1.28 21.69 -1.71
C THR A 350 2.67 21.12 -1.42
N CYS A 351 2.98 19.89 -1.84
CA CYS A 351 4.34 19.35 -1.81
C CYS A 351 5.32 20.12 -2.73
N LEU A 352 4.84 20.86 -3.73
CA LEU A 352 5.68 21.60 -4.69
C LEU A 352 5.97 23.06 -4.26
N GLU A 353 5.18 23.63 -3.36
CA GLU A 353 5.25 25.07 -3.01
C GLU A 353 5.90 25.35 -1.65
N GLY A 354 6.25 24.31 -0.87
CA GLY A 354 6.90 24.44 0.45
C GLY A 354 8.39 24.80 0.41
N HIS A 355 9.01 24.96 -0.75
CA HIS A 355 10.42 25.31 -0.89
C HIS A 355 10.64 26.81 -1.09
N GLN A 356 10.23 27.62 -0.12
CA GLN A 356 10.82 28.94 0.12
C GLN A 356 10.83 29.24 1.62
N THR A 357 11.95 28.95 2.27
CA THR A 357 12.66 29.76 3.28
C THR A 357 13.66 28.87 4.05
N ASN A 358 14.96 29.11 3.85
CA ASN A 358 16.01 28.54 4.70
C ASN A 358 16.01 29.26 6.06
N PRO A 359 15.99 28.55 7.20
CA PRO A 359 16.37 29.17 8.47
C PRO A 359 17.91 29.26 8.60
N PRO A 360 18.46 30.27 9.30
CA PRO A 360 19.90 30.48 9.39
C PRO A 360 20.57 29.43 10.27
N SER A 361 21.79 29.06 9.88
CA SER A 361 22.72 28.19 10.61
C SER A 361 22.83 28.54 12.11
N GLN A 362 22.44 27.61 12.99
CA GLN A 362 22.84 27.67 14.40
C GLN A 362 23.99 26.69 14.68
N ARG A 363 25.03 27.26 15.27
CA ARG A 363 26.30 26.63 15.65
C ARG A 363 26.08 25.59 16.74
N ARG A 364 26.83 24.49 16.64
CA ARG A 364 26.98 23.46 17.67
C ARG A 364 27.31 24.09 19.02
N ARG A 365 26.57 23.73 20.07
CA ARG A 365 27.05 23.72 21.44
C ARG A 365 26.99 22.29 21.95
N GLU A 366 28.14 21.82 22.38
CA GLU A 366 28.32 20.57 23.11
C GLU A 366 27.69 20.74 24.49
N GLU A 367 26.69 19.91 24.81
CA GLU A 367 26.22 19.74 26.19
C GLU A 367 26.65 18.37 26.69
N VAL A 368 27.50 18.41 27.71
CA VAL A 368 27.96 17.30 28.52
C VAL A 368 26.94 17.07 29.63
N HIS A 369 26.40 15.86 29.75
CA HIS A 369 25.67 15.42 30.95
C HIS A 369 25.90 13.91 31.22
N PRO A 370 25.72 13.44 32.47
CA PRO A 370 26.76 12.73 33.19
C PRO A 370 26.50 11.23 33.36
N ARG A 371 27.59 10.54 33.72
CA ARG A 371 27.70 9.12 34.06
C ARG A 371 26.60 8.63 35.01
N TRP A 372 25.86 7.61 34.57
CA TRP A 372 25.03 6.78 35.44
C TRP A 372 25.81 5.54 35.92
N ARG A 373 25.84 5.37 37.25
CA ARG A 373 26.52 4.29 37.97
C ARG A 373 25.73 2.98 37.90
N HIS A 374 26.46 1.88 37.89
CA HIS A 374 25.97 0.51 38.02
C HIS A 374 25.20 0.27 39.32
N GLY A 375 24.09 -0.46 39.22
CA GLY A 375 23.39 -1.11 40.34
C GLY A 375 23.03 -2.53 39.94
N HIS A 376 23.70 -3.50 40.55
CA HIS A 376 23.43 -4.93 40.43
C HIS A 376 22.04 -5.28 41.01
N SER A 377 21.28 -6.11 40.29
CA SER A 377 20.51 -7.18 40.95
C SER A 377 20.36 -8.35 39.98
N GLN A 378 21.01 -9.46 40.33
CA GLN A 378 20.89 -10.75 39.65
C GLN A 378 19.59 -11.43 40.09
N ARG A 379 18.77 -11.92 39.15
CA ARG A 379 17.86 -13.03 39.39
C ARG A 379 18.26 -14.20 38.50
N ILE A 380 18.78 -15.20 39.18
CA ILE A 380 19.29 -16.47 38.65
C ILE A 380 18.11 -17.39 38.37
N LEU A 381 17.94 -17.82 37.13
CA LEU A 381 17.14 -19.01 36.77
C LEU A 381 18.07 -20.22 36.76
N ARG A 382 17.86 -21.14 37.70
CA ARG A 382 18.57 -22.41 37.83
C ARG A 382 18.12 -23.38 36.74
N VAL A 383 19.05 -23.83 35.89
CA VAL A 383 18.88 -25.03 35.05
C VAL A 383 19.62 -26.18 35.74
N GLY A 384 18.87 -27.23 36.11
CA GLY A 384 19.39 -28.40 36.80
C GLY A 384 20.20 -29.33 35.88
N ARG A 385 21.30 -29.87 36.40
CA ARG A 385 22.06 -31.00 35.85
C ARG A 385 21.85 -32.26 36.70
N ARG A 386 21.58 -33.40 36.05
CA ARG A 386 21.95 -34.79 36.43
C ARG A 386 21.97 -35.60 35.13
N SER A 387 23.12 -35.96 34.56
CA SER A 387 24.01 -37.12 34.80
C SER A 387 23.88 -38.22 33.71
N PRO A 388 24.95 -38.97 33.38
CA PRO A 388 25.18 -39.49 32.03
C PRO A 388 24.91 -41.00 31.89
N HIS A 389 24.36 -41.43 30.75
CA HIS A 389 24.28 -42.86 30.40
C HIS A 389 24.82 -43.18 29.00
N ARG A 390 25.89 -43.99 29.02
CA ARG A 390 26.36 -45.02 28.08
C ARG A 390 26.16 -44.83 26.56
N ILE A 391 27.31 -44.68 25.91
CA ILE A 391 27.55 -44.91 24.48
C ILE A 391 27.31 -46.39 24.14
N ARG A 392 26.44 -46.66 23.16
CA ARG A 392 26.43 -47.91 22.39
C ARG A 392 26.43 -47.55 20.90
N LYS A 393 27.51 -47.92 20.19
CA LYS A 393 27.61 -47.86 18.73
C LYS A 393 26.59 -48.82 18.11
N VAL A 394 25.74 -48.33 17.20
CA VAL A 394 25.07 -49.15 16.19
C VAL A 394 25.27 -48.48 14.84
N ARG A 395 25.87 -49.22 13.91
CA ARG A 395 26.09 -48.84 12.51
C ARG A 395 24.77 -48.93 11.74
N GLY A 396 24.58 -48.00 10.81
CA GLY A 396 23.91 -48.27 9.53
C GLY A 396 22.45 -47.81 9.42
N LYS A 397 22.25 -46.75 8.62
CA LYS A 397 21.29 -46.58 7.52
C LYS A 397 20.80 -45.13 7.47
N THR A 398 21.11 -44.50 6.35
CA THR A 398 20.65 -43.19 5.87
C THR A 398 19.13 -43.13 5.79
N PRO A 399 18.47 -42.08 6.31
CA PRO A 399 17.11 -41.72 5.90
C PRO A 399 17.14 -40.62 4.81
N PRO A 400 16.12 -40.56 3.93
CA PRO A 400 16.12 -39.67 2.78
C PRO A 400 15.88 -38.22 3.17
N CYS A 401 16.50 -37.32 2.43
CA CYS A 401 16.28 -35.88 2.46
C CYS A 401 14.80 -35.56 2.25
N TYR A 402 14.21 -34.82 3.18
CA TYR A 402 13.02 -34.02 2.93
C TYR A 402 13.46 -32.74 2.22
N THR A 403 13.16 -32.67 0.93
CA THR A 403 13.14 -31.41 0.17
C THR A 403 11.94 -30.58 0.61
N PHE A 404 12.20 -29.35 1.06
CA PHE A 404 11.21 -28.28 1.18
C PHE A 404 11.19 -27.45 -0.10
#